data_AF-A0A133NBF2-F1
#
_entry.id   AF-A0A133NBF2-F1
#
_cell.length_a   1.000
_cell.length_b   1.000
_cell.length_c   1.000
_cell.angle_alpha   90.00
_cell.angle_beta   90.00
_cell.angle_gamma   90.00
#
_symmetry.space_group_name_H-M   'P 1'
#
loop_
_entity.id
_entity.type
_entity.pdbx_description
1 polymer ?
#
loop_
_entity_poly.entity_id
_entity_poly.type
_entity_poly.pdbx_seq_one_letter_code
_entity_poly.pdbx_strand_id
1 'polypeptide(L)'
;MPIFKKKNKNGDLSINLQYIDGLPHYTEKTPIVISLNTRENILEIKAIANKLFNYPEVKLTFDRIIQYDIIDEKTILEKEKNMFGRAFIGTMLLGPAGTILGGISGIGKKKKTKNDKFLIINYGENIE
;
A
#
# COMPACT_ATOMS: atom_id res chain seq x y z
N MET A 1 -10.39 -1.92 -13.73
CA MET A 1 -9.17 -1.28 -14.28
C MET A 1 -7.97 -1.75 -13.48
N PRO A 2 -6.91 -2.30 -14.10
CA PRO A 2 -5.74 -2.78 -13.37
C PRO A 2 -5.00 -1.62 -12.69
N ILE A 3 -4.53 -1.88 -11.46
CA ILE A 3 -3.96 -0.88 -10.54
C ILE A 3 -2.52 -0.55 -10.94
N PHE A 4 -1.76 -1.53 -11.42
CA PHE A 4 -0.41 -1.35 -11.92
C PHE A 4 -0.43 -1.00 -13.40
N LYS A 5 -0.18 0.26 -13.73
CA LYS A 5 -0.27 0.77 -15.12
C LYS A 5 1.08 0.90 -15.82
N LYS A 6 2.19 0.92 -15.07
CA LYS A 6 3.51 1.24 -15.62
C LYS A 6 4.53 0.18 -15.22
N LYS A 7 5.31 -0.28 -16.20
CA LYS A 7 6.46 -1.14 -15.95
C LYS A 7 7.67 -0.29 -15.53
N ASN A 8 8.42 -0.76 -14.54
CA ASN A 8 9.71 -0.16 -14.17
C ASN A 8 10.77 -0.49 -15.24
N LYS A 9 12.02 -0.03 -15.05
CA LYS A 9 13.13 -0.31 -15.98
C LYS A 9 13.43 -1.81 -16.14
N ASN A 10 13.08 -2.61 -15.14
CA ASN A 10 13.28 -4.05 -15.11
C ASN A 10 12.12 -4.82 -15.77
N GLY A 11 11.04 -4.13 -16.16
CA GLY A 11 9.84 -4.74 -16.75
C GLY A 11 8.75 -5.11 -15.75
N ASP A 12 8.95 -4.83 -14.46
CA ASP A 12 8.05 -5.21 -13.37
C ASP A 12 6.91 -4.19 -13.23
N LEU A 13 5.72 -4.67 -12.86
CA LEU A 13 4.53 -3.83 -12.69
C LEU A 13 4.67 -2.94 -11.46
N SER A 14 4.56 -1.62 -11.64
CA SER A 14 4.77 -0.64 -10.57
C SER A 14 3.65 0.39 -10.44
N ILE A 15 3.45 0.90 -9.23
CA ILE A 15 2.53 2.00 -8.90
C ILE A 15 3.19 2.96 -7.90
N ASN A 16 3.00 4.26 -8.13
CA ASN A 16 3.41 5.29 -7.18
C ASN A 16 2.25 5.61 -6.23
N LEU A 17 2.54 5.68 -4.95
CA LEU A 17 1.59 5.91 -3.88
C LEU A 17 2.16 6.90 -2.86
N GLN A 18 1.29 7.42 -2.00
CA GLN A 18 1.69 8.18 -0.83
C GLN A 18 1.61 7.29 0.40
N TYR A 19 2.73 6.97 1.04
CA TYR A 19 2.78 6.17 2.25
C TYR A 19 1.91 6.79 3.36
N ILE A 20 1.25 5.94 4.14
CA ILE A 20 0.38 6.35 5.24
C ILE A 20 0.96 5.83 6.56
N ASP A 21 0.99 4.51 6.74
CA ASP A 21 1.51 3.85 7.94
C ASP A 21 1.89 2.40 7.62
N GLY A 22 2.38 1.58 8.56
CA GLY A 22 2.53 0.13 8.40
C GLY A 22 3.90 -0.37 7.95
N LEU A 23 4.91 0.49 7.81
CA LEU A 23 6.32 0.10 7.66
C LEU A 23 7.20 0.83 8.68
N PRO A 24 8.14 0.14 9.34
CA PRO A 24 9.11 0.81 10.19
C PRO A 24 9.98 1.76 9.34
N HIS A 25 10.35 2.90 9.91
CA HIS A 25 11.23 3.91 9.30
C HIS A 25 10.62 4.74 8.14
N TYR A 26 9.38 4.49 7.74
CA TYR A 26 8.67 5.32 6.78
C TYR A 26 7.81 6.36 7.50
N THR A 27 7.87 7.61 7.06
CA THR A 27 7.06 8.71 7.62
C THR A 27 5.80 8.89 6.79
N GLU A 28 4.67 9.15 7.44
CA GLU A 28 3.40 9.49 6.77
C GLU A 28 3.61 10.52 5.63
N LYS A 29 2.87 10.37 4.55
CA LYS A 29 2.91 11.21 3.34
C LYS A 29 4.16 11.08 2.47
N THR A 30 5.10 10.20 2.82
CA THR A 30 6.28 9.90 2.00
C THR A 30 5.87 9.31 0.64
N PRO A 31 6.31 9.88 -0.49
CA PRO A 31 6.08 9.28 -1.79
C PRO A 31 6.84 7.96 -1.92
N ILE A 32 6.12 6.87 -2.18
CA ILE A 32 6.67 5.53 -2.37
C ILE A 32 6.30 4.97 -3.73
N VAL A 33 7.09 4.00 -4.19
CA VAL A 33 6.77 3.14 -5.33
C VAL A 33 6.69 1.72 -4.84
N ILE A 34 5.64 1.02 -5.27
CA ILE A 34 5.46 -0.41 -5.05
C ILE A 34 5.64 -1.11 -6.40
N SER A 35 6.51 -2.11 -6.46
CA SER A 35 6.79 -2.90 -7.66
C SER A 35 6.56 -4.39 -7.40
N LEU A 36 5.84 -5.05 -8.33
CA LEU A 36 5.59 -6.48 -8.34
C LEU A 36 6.65 -7.17 -9.19
N ASN A 37 7.67 -7.75 -8.55
CA ASN A 37 8.64 -8.61 -9.22
C ASN A 37 8.09 -10.05 -9.21
N THR A 38 7.42 -10.42 -10.31
CA THR A 38 6.81 -11.74 -10.48
C THR A 38 7.83 -12.85 -10.73
N ARG A 39 9.10 -12.52 -11.02
CA ARG A 39 10.16 -13.52 -11.21
C ARG A 39 10.66 -14.05 -9.86
N GLU A 40 10.81 -13.15 -8.91
CA GLU A 40 11.27 -13.47 -7.55
C GLU A 40 10.11 -13.66 -6.56
N ASN A 41 8.87 -13.45 -7.00
CA ASN A 41 7.66 -13.46 -6.16
C ASN A 41 7.77 -12.50 -4.96
N ILE A 42 8.27 -11.29 -5.22
CA ILE A 42 8.41 -10.24 -4.20
C ILE A 42 7.68 -8.96 -4.60
N LEU A 43 7.16 -8.29 -3.58
CA LEU A 43 6.66 -6.93 -3.59
C LEU A 43 7.77 -6.03 -3.05
N GLU A 44 8.34 -5.19 -3.91
CA GLU A 44 9.35 -4.22 -3.52
C GLU A 44 8.71 -2.87 -3.22
N ILE A 45 9.05 -2.28 -2.07
CA ILE A 45 8.57 -0.98 -1.65
C ILE A 45 9.78 -0.07 -1.44
N LYS A 46 9.78 1.08 -2.12
CA LYS A 46 10.89 2.03 -2.09
C LYS A 46 10.36 3.45 -1.96
N ALA A 47 10.97 4.27 -1.11
CA ALA A 47 10.75 5.71 -1.15
C ALA A 47 11.30 6.30 -2.45
N ILE A 48 10.57 7.21 -3.08
CA ILE A 48 11.06 7.89 -4.30
C ILE A 48 12.28 8.76 -3.96
N ALA A 49 12.31 9.36 -2.76
CA ALA A 49 13.41 10.17 -2.25
C ALA A 49 14.45 9.36 -1.44
N ASN A 50 14.56 8.05 -1.65
CA ASN A 50 15.40 7.15 -0.84
C ASN A 50 16.85 7.68 -0.67
N LYS A 51 17.50 8.12 -1.75
CA LYS A 51 18.90 8.60 -1.72
C LYS A 51 19.16 9.82 -0.83
N LEU A 52 18.13 10.59 -0.46
CA LEU A 52 18.28 11.81 0.34
C LEU A 52 18.00 11.58 1.83
N PHE A 53 17.21 10.55 2.16
CA PHE A 53 16.69 10.32 3.50
C PHE A 53 16.97 8.91 4.06
N ASN A 54 17.76 8.09 3.33
CA ASN A 54 18.15 6.73 3.71
C ASN A 54 16.98 5.83 4.13
N TYR A 55 15.85 5.90 3.41
CA TYR A 55 14.72 5.00 3.65
C TYR A 55 15.10 3.56 3.24
N PRO A 56 14.95 2.55 4.12
CA PRO A 56 15.28 1.18 3.76
C PRO A 56 14.40 0.70 2.59
N GLU A 57 14.99 -0.02 1.63
CA GLU A 57 14.20 -0.75 0.65
C GLU A 57 13.55 -1.93 1.35
N VAL A 58 12.23 -2.04 1.25
CA VAL A 58 11.49 -3.15 1.86
C VAL A 58 11.16 -4.18 0.78
N LYS A 59 11.46 -5.45 1.06
CA LYS A 59 11.11 -6.56 0.18
C LYS A 59 10.17 -7.52 0.91
N LEU A 60 8.95 -7.64 0.40
CA LEU A 60 7.94 -8.53 0.95
C LEU A 60 7.66 -9.67 -0.03
N THR A 61 7.98 -10.90 0.35
CA THR A 61 7.65 -12.09 -0.46
C THR A 61 6.14 -12.31 -0.52
N PHE A 62 5.62 -12.82 -1.64
CA PHE A 62 4.17 -12.97 -1.84
C PHE A 62 3.51 -13.96 -0.89
N ASP A 63 4.23 -14.97 -0.44
CA ASP A 63 3.79 -15.95 0.58
C ASP A 63 3.51 -15.30 1.95
N ARG A 64 4.12 -14.14 2.22
CA ARG A 64 3.88 -13.36 3.43
C ARG A 64 2.68 -12.44 3.34
N ILE A 65 2.09 -12.25 2.15
CA ILE A 65 0.89 -11.43 1.98
C ILE A 65 -0.32 -12.27 2.46
N ILE A 66 -0.90 -11.87 3.59
CA ILE A 66 -2.06 -12.52 4.19
C ILE A 66 -3.34 -12.08 3.47
N GLN A 67 -3.45 -10.78 3.20
CA GLN A 67 -4.61 -10.18 2.57
C GLN A 67 -4.23 -8.86 1.91
N TYR A 68 -4.93 -8.48 0.84
CA TYR A 68 -4.85 -7.14 0.28
C TYR A 68 -6.22 -6.67 -0.18
N ASP A 69 -6.45 -5.36 -0.16
CA ASP A 69 -7.66 -4.75 -0.71
C ASP A 69 -7.39 -3.31 -1.17
N ILE A 70 -8.26 -2.78 -2.03
CA ILE A 70 -8.30 -1.37 -2.37
C ILE A 70 -9.64 -0.82 -1.95
N ILE A 71 -9.62 0.04 -0.95
CA ILE A 71 -10.81 0.61 -0.35
C ILE A 71 -10.82 2.13 -0.50
N ASP A 72 -11.99 2.69 -0.77
CA ASP A 72 -12.19 4.14 -0.70
C ASP A 72 -12.68 4.61 0.68
N GLU A 73 -12.45 5.88 0.99
CA GLU A 73 -12.85 6.50 2.28
C GLU A 73 -14.36 6.31 2.54
N LYS A 74 -15.20 6.36 1.50
CA LYS A 74 -16.65 6.17 1.64
C LYS A 74 -17.00 4.75 2.04
N THR A 75 -16.35 3.76 1.44
CA THR A 75 -16.54 2.34 1.72
C THR A 75 -16.08 2.01 3.14
N ILE A 76 -15.00 2.63 3.63
CA ILE A 76 -14.60 2.53 5.05
C ILE A 76 -15.75 3.05 5.94
N LEU A 77 -16.20 4.29 5.70
CA LEU A 77 -17.27 4.93 6.48
C LEU A 77 -18.61 4.18 6.42
N GLU A 78 -18.91 3.52 5.30
CA GLU A 78 -20.11 2.69 5.15
C GLU A 78 -19.98 1.36 5.91
N LYS A 79 -18.83 0.68 5.79
CA LYS A 79 -18.57 -0.57 6.50
C LYS A 79 -18.48 -0.37 8.02
N GLU A 80 -18.02 0.79 8.49
CA GLU A 80 -18.00 1.11 9.91
C GLU A 80 -19.39 1.21 10.58
N LYS A 81 -20.47 1.38 9.80
CA LYS A 81 -21.82 1.55 10.35
C LYS A 81 -22.37 0.27 10.99
N ASN A 82 -21.94 -0.92 10.56
CA ASN A 82 -22.49 -2.19 11.05
C ASN A 82 -21.41 -3.09 11.70
N MET A 83 -21.85 -4.07 12.51
CA MET A 83 -20.93 -4.89 13.32
C MET A 83 -19.94 -5.71 12.47
N PHE A 84 -20.41 -6.27 11.35
CA PHE A 84 -19.60 -7.12 10.49
C PHE A 84 -18.59 -6.32 9.68
N GLY A 85 -18.97 -5.13 9.22
CA GLY A 85 -18.10 -4.23 8.49
C GLY A 85 -17.02 -3.64 9.39
N ARG A 86 -17.32 -3.30 10.65
CA ARG A 86 -16.29 -2.92 11.63
C ARG A 86 -15.33 -4.07 11.94
N ALA A 87 -15.83 -5.30 12.04
CA ALA A 87 -14.96 -6.47 12.21
C ALA A 87 -14.03 -6.63 11.00
N PHE A 88 -14.57 -6.54 9.78
CA PHE A 88 -13.77 -6.61 8.55
C PHE A 88 -12.72 -5.48 8.46
N ILE A 89 -13.12 -4.23 8.67
CA ILE A 89 -12.23 -3.06 8.64
C ILE A 89 -11.19 -3.16 9.77
N GLY A 90 -11.59 -3.59 10.97
CA GLY A 90 -10.69 -3.82 12.10
C GLY A 90 -9.65 -4.89 11.78
N THR A 91 -10.06 -6.06 11.26
CA THR A 91 -9.11 -7.10 10.84
C THR A 91 -8.22 -6.66 9.69
N MET A 92 -8.74 -5.81 8.80
CA MET A 92 -8.02 -5.36 7.62
C MET A 92 -7.02 -4.25 7.95
N LEU A 93 -7.33 -3.35 8.89
CA LEU A 93 -6.48 -2.21 9.31
C LEU A 93 -5.59 -2.51 10.53
N LEU A 94 -5.96 -3.50 11.34
CA LEU A 94 -5.22 -3.92 12.52
C LEU A 94 -4.64 -5.32 12.33
N GLY A 95 -4.22 -5.66 11.11
CA GLY A 95 -3.74 -7.00 10.75
C GLY A 95 -2.61 -7.50 11.68
N PRO A 96 -2.24 -8.79 11.61
CA PRO A 96 -1.40 -9.45 12.63
C PRO A 96 -0.05 -8.78 12.90
N ALA A 97 0.56 -8.11 11.92
CA ALA A 97 1.88 -7.45 12.04
C ALA A 97 1.86 -5.95 11.67
N GLY A 98 0.68 -5.35 11.55
CA GLY A 98 0.51 -3.96 11.12
C GLY A 98 0.06 -3.81 9.65
N THR A 99 -0.68 -2.74 9.38
CA THR A 99 -1.31 -2.48 8.09
C THR A 99 -0.97 -1.07 7.61
N ILE A 100 -0.70 -0.95 6.31
CA ILE A 100 -1.21 0.04 5.33
C ILE A 100 -0.10 0.26 4.29
N LEU A 101 -0.40 0.30 2.99
CA LEU A 101 0.61 0.66 2.00
C LEU A 101 0.01 1.49 0.87
N GLY A 102 -0.12 2.79 1.15
CA GLY A 102 -0.12 3.83 0.13
C GLY A 102 -1.49 4.33 -0.29
N GLY A 103 -1.76 5.62 -0.07
CA GLY A 103 -2.85 6.35 -0.73
C GLY A 103 -2.58 6.49 -2.23
N ILE A 104 -3.54 6.08 -3.05
CA ILE A 104 -3.49 6.28 -4.50
C ILE A 104 -3.95 7.71 -4.78
N SER A 105 -3.01 8.65 -4.90
CA SER A 105 -3.34 10.02 -5.30
C SER A 105 -3.41 10.13 -6.83
N GLY A 106 -4.62 10.16 -7.38
CA GLY A 106 -4.93 10.68 -8.71
C GLY A 106 -4.86 9.72 -9.90
N ILE A 107 -6.00 9.10 -10.25
CA ILE A 107 -6.29 8.72 -11.64
C ILE A 107 -7.44 9.61 -12.12
N GLY A 108 -7.11 10.82 -12.59
CA GLY A 108 -8.07 11.72 -13.23
C GLY A 108 -7.76 13.19 -12.99
N LYS A 109 -7.53 13.96 -14.05
CA LYS A 109 -7.53 15.42 -14.00
C LYS A 109 -8.91 15.90 -13.53
N LYS A 110 -9.06 16.17 -12.23
CA LYS A 110 -9.94 17.21 -11.64
C LYS A 110 -9.91 17.13 -10.11
N LYS A 111 -9.36 18.20 -9.53
CA LYS A 111 -9.70 18.86 -8.26
C LYS A 111 -9.95 18.01 -6.98
N LYS A 112 -9.16 18.39 -5.98
CA LYS A 112 -9.24 18.18 -4.52
C LYS A 112 -8.42 16.99 -4.01
N THR A 113 -7.36 17.38 -3.31
CA THR A 113 -6.46 16.59 -2.47
C THR A 113 -7.25 15.83 -1.40
N LYS A 114 -7.91 14.74 -1.77
CA LYS A 114 -8.33 13.66 -0.89
C LYS A 114 -7.80 12.37 -1.49
N ASN A 115 -7.11 11.56 -0.69
CA ASN A 115 -6.75 10.22 -1.11
C ASN A 115 -8.04 9.41 -1.16
N ASP A 116 -8.71 9.40 -2.31
CA ASP A 116 -10.01 8.75 -2.46
C ASP A 116 -9.91 7.22 -2.35
N LYS A 117 -8.70 6.64 -2.49
CA LYS A 117 -8.47 5.19 -2.41
C LYS A 117 -7.19 4.86 -1.70
N PHE A 118 -7.24 3.82 -0.88
CA PHE A 118 -6.13 3.25 -0.13
C PHE A 118 -5.84 1.85 -0.66
N LEU A 119 -4.57 1.56 -0.92
CA LEU A 119 -4.11 0.18 -1.04
C LEU A 119 -3.72 -0.31 0.35
N ILE A 120 -4.33 -1.41 0.76
CA ILE A 120 -4.08 -2.06 2.04
C ILE A 120 -3.49 -3.43 1.76
N ILE A 121 -2.38 -3.72 2.42
CA ILE A 121 -1.68 -5.00 2.34
C ILE A 121 -1.38 -5.42 3.78
N ASN A 122 -1.92 -6.56 4.17
CA ASN A 122 -1.62 -7.23 5.43
C ASN A 122 -0.59 -8.32 5.18
N TYR A 123 0.39 -8.39 6.05
CA TYR A 123 1.48 -9.34 5.93
C TYR A 123 1.88 -9.90 7.30
N GLY A 124 2.61 -11.02 7.30
CA GLY A 124 3.10 -11.67 8.53
C GLY A 124 4.32 -10.99 9.15
N GLU A 125 4.70 -11.36 10.38
CA GLU A 125 5.85 -10.76 11.09
C GLU A 125 7.22 -10.97 10.39
N ASN A 126 8.18 -10.09 10.71
CA ASN A 126 9.58 -10.02 10.22
C ASN A 126 9.75 -9.52 8.79
N ILE A 127 9.71 -8.19 8.60
CA ILE A 127 10.13 -7.55 7.35
C ILE A 127 11.66 -7.40 7.37
N GLU A 128 12.35 -7.93 6.37
CA GLU A 128 13.78 -7.71 6.13
C GLU A 128 14.03 -6.55 5.16
#